data_AF-A0A643D1M6-F1
#
_entry.id   AF-A0A643D1M6-F1
#
_cell.length_a   1.000
_cell.length_b   1.000
_cell.length_c   1.000
_cell.angle_alpha   90.00
_cell.angle_beta   90.00
_cell.angle_gamma   90.00
#
_symmetry.space_group_name_H-M   'P 1'
#
loop_
_entity.id
_entity.type
_entity.pdbx_description
1 polymer ?
#
loop_
_entity_poly.entity_id
_entity_poly.type
_entity_poly.pdbx_seq_one_letter_code
_entity_poly.pdbx_strand_id
1 'polypeptide(L)'
;MKNKIFYVLVLAFLVFISFYYGGLIKQNVLRVNDFVIGIFYNIKDYLGEKISEHFNQANQIQQLKARNKELEDIAVKVTSFANQLNRILEDQNSTKYLPQVSLTRVISYVQLNDYKKLWLDWSKIPVGKNRGLIYQGYTAGIAINKNGRAMAL
;
A
#
# COMPACT_ATOMS: atom_id res chain seq x y z
N MET A 1 33.95 21.39 61.62
CA MET A 1 32.78 21.27 60.72
C MET A 1 33.03 21.73 59.27
N LYS A 2 34.03 22.59 58.98
CA LYS A 2 34.33 23.08 57.62
C LYS A 2 34.69 22.00 56.58
N ASN A 3 35.44 20.95 56.95
CA ASN A 3 35.86 19.91 56.00
C ASN A 3 34.71 18.99 55.57
N LYS A 4 33.73 18.72 56.44
CA LYS A 4 32.56 17.90 56.09
C LYS A 4 31.68 18.58 55.05
N ILE A 5 31.54 19.91 55.12
CA ILE A 5 30.80 20.72 54.15
C ILE A 5 31.49 20.71 52.78
N PHE A 6 32.82 20.78 52.76
CA PHE A 6 33.60 20.68 51.53
C PHE A 6 33.38 19.32 50.82
N TYR A 7 33.44 18.20 51.53
CA TYR A 7 33.17 16.89 50.94
C TYR A 7 31.74 16.75 50.42
N VAL A 8 30.75 17.30 51.13
CA VAL A 8 29.36 17.32 50.66
C VAL A 8 29.19 18.17 49.39
N LEU A 9 29.90 19.29 49.29
CA LEU A 9 29.90 20.15 48.11
C LEU A 9 30.55 19.48 46.89
N VAL A 10 31.67 18.78 47.11
CA VAL A 10 32.34 18.00 46.06
C VAL A 10 31.45 16.84 45.60
N LEU A 11 30.79 16.14 46.52
CA LEU A 11 29.86 15.05 46.19
C LEU A 11 28.65 15.57 45.42
N ALA A 12 28.07 16.69 45.84
CA ALA A 12 26.96 17.34 45.14
C ALA A 12 27.36 17.80 43.74
N PHE A 13 28.58 18.31 43.56
CA PHE A 13 29.11 18.70 42.26
C PHE A 13 29.31 17.51 41.32
N LEU A 14 29.85 16.40 41.83
CA LEU A 14 29.98 15.14 41.07
C LEU A 14 28.62 14.57 40.64
N VAL A 15 27.65 14.58 41.56
CA VAL A 15 26.27 14.16 41.29
C VAL A 15 25.61 15.07 40.24
N PHE A 16 25.84 16.38 40.31
CA PHE A 16 25.34 17.35 39.34
C PHE A 16 25.93 17.13 37.94
N ILE A 17 27.25 16.93 37.83
CA ILE A 17 27.91 16.56 36.56
C ILE A 17 27.33 15.25 36.03
N SER A 18 27.14 14.25 36.88
CA SER A 18 26.58 12.95 36.48
C SER A 18 25.15 13.07 35.94
N PHE A 19 24.30 13.91 36.54
CA PHE A 19 22.94 14.15 36.04
C PHE A 19 22.92 14.99 34.77
N TYR A 20 23.76 16.03 34.69
CA TYR A 20 23.81 16.94 33.55
C TYR A 20 24.38 16.27 32.28
N TYR A 21 25.47 15.51 32.42
CA TYR A 21 26.09 14.78 31.31
C TYR A 21 25.49 13.39 31.09
N GLY A 22 24.80 12.80 32.08
CA GLY A 22 24.18 11.49 31.95
C GLY A 22 23.13 11.43 30.82
N GLY A 23 22.34 12.50 30.64
CA GLY A 23 21.37 12.60 29.54
C GLY A 23 22.02 12.71 28.16
N LEU A 24 23.06 13.53 28.02
CA LEU A 24 23.78 13.75 26.76
C LEU A 24 24.61 12.53 26.35
N ILE A 25 25.28 11.89 27.31
CA ILE A 25 26.05 10.66 27.07
C ILE A 25 25.09 9.54 26.68
N LYS A 26 23.96 9.38 27.38
CA LYS A 26 22.95 8.37 27.04
C LYS A 26 22.38 8.58 25.64
N GLN A 27 22.08 9.82 25.25
CA GLN A 27 21.56 10.11 23.91
C GLN A 27 22.58 9.80 22.81
N ASN A 28 23.85 10.14 22.99
CA ASN A 28 24.89 9.88 22.01
C ASN A 28 25.22 8.38 21.89
N VAL A 29 25.26 7.67 23.01
CA VAL A 29 25.45 6.20 23.01
C VAL A 29 24.29 5.49 22.33
N LEU A 30 23.05 5.92 22.58
CA LEU A 30 21.87 5.38 21.90
C LEU A 30 21.91 5.65 20.39
N ARG A 31 22.26 6.87 19.96
CA ARG A 31 22.40 7.17 18.51
C ARG A 31 23.46 6.32 17.82
N VAL A 32 24.60 6.07 18.47
CA VAL A 32 25.65 5.21 17.92
C VAL A 32 25.17 3.76 17.83
N ASN A 33 24.47 3.27 18.85
CA ASN A 33 23.87 1.94 18.84
C ASN A 33 22.83 1.79 17.72
N ASP A 34 21.92 2.76 17.60
CA ASP A 34 20.88 2.76 16.55
C ASP A 34 21.49 2.82 15.15
N PHE A 35 22.59 3.56 14.98
CA PHE A 35 23.32 3.62 13.71
C PHE A 35 24.00 2.29 13.36
N VAL A 36 24.67 1.65 14.32
CA VAL A 36 25.33 0.36 14.12
C VAL A 36 24.30 -0.74 13.82
N ILE A 37 23.21 -0.76 14.57
CA ILE A 37 22.09 -1.69 14.35
C ILE A 37 21.44 -1.43 12.98
N GLY A 38 21.20 -0.17 12.63
CA GLY A 38 20.66 0.22 11.33
C GLY A 38 21.53 -0.22 10.15
N ILE A 39 22.85 -0.05 10.26
CA ILE A 39 23.80 -0.55 9.25
C ILE A 39 23.73 -2.06 9.12
N PHE A 40 23.68 -2.79 10.24
CA PHE A 40 23.63 -4.24 10.22
C PHE A 40 22.36 -4.76 9.54
N TYR A 41 21.20 -4.18 9.85
CA TYR A 41 19.94 -4.53 9.19
C TYR A 41 19.98 -4.18 7.70
N ASN A 42 20.45 -2.99 7.32
CA ASN A 42 20.55 -2.59 5.92
C ASN A 42 21.44 -3.53 5.10
N ILE A 43 22.58 -3.98 5.65
CA ILE A 43 23.46 -4.93 4.98
C ILE A 43 22.80 -6.30 4.86
N LYS A 44 22.14 -6.78 5.92
CA LYS A 44 21.41 -8.05 5.91
C LYS A 44 20.29 -8.04 4.87
N ASP A 45 19.52 -6.97 4.82
CA ASP A 45 18.39 -6.83 3.90
C ASP A 45 18.88 -6.69 2.46
N TYR A 46 19.92 -5.89 2.22
CA TYR A 46 20.55 -5.78 0.90
C TYR A 46 21.11 -7.11 0.38
N LEU A 47 21.78 -7.89 1.25
CA LEU A 47 22.28 -9.22 0.90
C LEU A 47 21.13 -10.21 0.67
N GLY A 48 20.09 -10.16 1.51
CA GLY A 48 18.89 -10.98 1.34
C GLY A 48 18.18 -10.71 0.01
N GLU A 49 18.00 -9.44 -0.33
CA GLU A 49 17.40 -9.01 -1.60
C GLU A 49 18.27 -9.42 -2.79
N LYS A 50 19.58 -9.14 -2.78
CA LYS A 50 20.50 -9.52 -3.85
C LYS A 50 20.63 -11.02 -4.06
N ILE A 51 20.65 -11.80 -2.98
CA ILE A 51 20.67 -13.27 -3.06
C ILE A 51 19.32 -13.78 -3.58
N SER A 52 18.20 -13.22 -3.11
CA SER A 52 16.88 -13.61 -3.61
C SER A 52 16.71 -13.32 -5.11
N GLU A 53 17.20 -12.17 -5.59
CA GLU A 53 17.19 -11.78 -7.01
C GLU A 53 17.89 -12.81 -7.92
N HIS A 54 19.00 -13.40 -7.47
CA HIS A 54 19.82 -14.27 -8.32
C HIS A 54 19.63 -15.77 -8.06
N PHE A 55 19.37 -16.19 -6.82
CA PHE A 55 19.30 -17.62 -6.48
C PHE A 55 17.89 -18.22 -6.62
N ASN A 56 16.83 -17.40 -6.51
CA ASN A 56 15.45 -17.88 -6.67
C ASN A 56 14.89 -17.68 -8.08
N GLN A 57 15.72 -17.31 -9.06
CA GLN A 57 15.29 -16.99 -10.41
C GLN A 57 14.57 -18.17 -11.08
N ALA A 58 15.06 -19.40 -10.92
CA ALA A 58 14.41 -20.60 -11.47
C ALA A 58 13.02 -20.84 -10.85
N ASN A 59 12.90 -20.69 -9.52
CA ASN A 59 11.63 -20.82 -8.81
C ASN A 59 10.64 -19.73 -9.21
N GLN A 60 11.08 -18.48 -9.33
CA GLN A 60 10.27 -17.37 -9.82
C GLN A 60 9.81 -17.58 -11.26
N ILE A 61 10.71 -18.03 -12.16
CA ILE A 61 10.34 -18.35 -13.54
C ILE A 61 9.31 -19.47 -13.57
N GLN A 62 9.46 -20.50 -12.75
CA GLN A 62 8.48 -21.59 -12.66
C GLN A 62 7.12 -21.09 -12.15
N GLN A 63 7.10 -20.24 -11.13
CA GLN A 63 5.88 -19.63 -10.61
C GLN A 63 5.21 -18.73 -11.66
N LEU A 64 5.97 -17.89 -12.35
CA LEU A 64 5.46 -17.03 -13.42
C LEU A 64 4.91 -17.84 -14.59
N LYS A 65 5.59 -18.92 -15.00
CA LYS A 65 5.08 -19.82 -16.04
C LYS A 65 3.78 -20.51 -15.61
N ALA A 66 3.69 -20.97 -14.37
CA ALA A 66 2.47 -21.55 -13.83
C ALA A 66 1.32 -20.54 -13.80
N ARG A 67 1.58 -19.32 -13.33
CA ARG A 67 0.62 -18.21 -13.30
C ARG A 67 0.16 -17.82 -14.71
N ASN A 68 1.07 -17.73 -15.68
CA ASN A 68 0.72 -17.43 -17.07
C ASN A 68 -0.19 -18.50 -17.67
N LYS A 69 0.11 -19.79 -17.43
CA LYS A 69 -0.74 -20.89 -17.90
C LYS A 69 -2.13 -20.84 -17.26
N GLU A 70 -2.22 -20.53 -15.97
CA GLU A 70 -3.49 -20.34 -15.26
C GLU A 70 -4.30 -19.17 -15.86
N LEU A 71 -3.63 -18.04 -16.13
CA LEU A 71 -4.27 -16.87 -16.74
C LEU A 71 -4.78 -17.16 -18.16
N GLU A 72 -4.03 -17.91 -18.96
CA GLU A 72 -4.46 -18.34 -20.30
C GLU A 72 -5.71 -19.23 -20.23
N ASP A 73 -5.74 -20.22 -19.33
CA ASP A 73 -6.90 -21.10 -19.13
C ASP A 73 -8.14 -20.30 -18.69
N ILE A 74 -7.97 -19.38 -17.75
CA ILE A 74 -9.06 -18.49 -17.30
C ILE A 74 -9.56 -17.63 -18.47
N ALA A 75 -8.67 -17.04 -19.27
CA ALA A 75 -9.06 -16.22 -20.41
C ALA A 75 -9.91 -17.01 -21.42
N VAL A 76 -9.48 -18.23 -21.78
CA VAL A 76 -10.23 -19.10 -22.70
C VAL A 76 -11.62 -19.43 -22.14
N LYS A 77 -11.72 -19.80 -20.86
CA LYS A 77 -13.00 -20.11 -20.20
C LYS A 77 -13.93 -18.91 -20.17
N VAL A 78 -13.44 -17.73 -19.80
CA VAL A 78 -14.23 -16.49 -19.74
C VAL A 78 -14.73 -16.09 -21.13
N THR A 79 -13.88 -16.18 -22.16
CA THR A 79 -14.30 -15.88 -23.54
C THR A 79 -15.35 -16.89 -24.02
N SER A 80 -15.16 -18.19 -23.74
CA SER A 80 -16.15 -19.22 -24.08
C SER A 80 -17.49 -18.97 -23.39
N PHE A 81 -17.46 -18.64 -22.10
CA PHE A 81 -18.66 -18.31 -21.32
C PHE A 81 -19.38 -17.08 -21.87
N ALA A 82 -18.65 -16.00 -22.17
CA ALA A 82 -19.23 -14.77 -22.74
C ALA A 82 -19.89 -15.03 -24.10
N ASN A 83 -19.28 -15.88 -24.94
CA ASN A 83 -19.85 -16.28 -26.22
C ASN A 83 -21.13 -17.11 -26.04
N GLN A 84 -21.14 -18.07 -25.12
CA GLN A 84 -22.32 -18.88 -24.83
C GLN A 84 -23.46 -18.02 -24.27
N LEU A 85 -23.15 -17.10 -23.35
CA LEU A 85 -24.12 -16.16 -22.80
C LEU A 85 -24.75 -15.32 -23.92
N ASN A 86 -23.93 -14.76 -24.81
CA ASN A 86 -24.44 -13.96 -25.93
C ASN A 86 -25.31 -14.77 -26.89
N ARG A 87 -24.99 -16.05 -27.14
CA ARG A 87 -25.86 -16.94 -27.94
C ARG A 87 -27.22 -17.14 -27.28
N ILE A 88 -27.25 -17.42 -25.97
CA ILE A 88 -28.51 -17.58 -25.22
C ILE A 88 -29.33 -16.29 -25.26
N LEU A 89 -28.68 -15.13 -25.09
CA LEU A 89 -29.36 -13.83 -25.15
C LEU A 89 -29.93 -13.55 -26.55
N GLU A 90 -29.20 -13.90 -27.61
CA GLU A 90 -29.68 -13.81 -29.00
C GLU A 90 -30.91 -14.72 -29.23
N ASP A 91 -30.85 -15.98 -28.79
CA ASP A 91 -31.96 -16.94 -28.92
C ASP A 91 -33.22 -16.47 -28.18
N GLN A 92 -33.05 -15.74 -27.07
CA GLN A 92 -34.16 -15.16 -26.29
C GLN A 92 -34.63 -13.78 -26.78
N ASN A 93 -34.12 -13.28 -27.92
CA ASN A 93 -34.36 -11.91 -28.40
C ASN A 93 -34.04 -10.83 -27.35
N SER A 94 -33.05 -11.09 -26.49
CA SER A 94 -32.55 -10.18 -25.47
C SER A 94 -31.35 -9.39 -25.99
N THR A 95 -31.03 -8.29 -25.32
CA THR A 95 -29.86 -7.47 -25.65
C THR A 95 -28.57 -8.21 -25.31
N LYS A 96 -27.59 -8.20 -26.24
CA LYS A 96 -26.26 -8.77 -26.02
C LYS A 96 -25.57 -8.17 -24.79
N TYR A 97 -24.83 -8.99 -24.06
CA TYR A 97 -24.03 -8.54 -22.93
C TYR A 97 -22.72 -7.92 -23.42
N LEU A 98 -22.71 -6.60 -23.58
CA LEU A 98 -21.56 -5.80 -24.03
C LEU A 98 -21.22 -4.71 -23.00
N PRO A 99 -20.53 -5.05 -21.90
CA PRO A 99 -20.18 -4.08 -20.87
C PRO A 99 -19.18 -3.06 -21.41
N GLN A 100 -19.57 -1.79 -21.40
CA GLN A 100 -18.65 -0.68 -21.69
C GLN A 100 -17.86 -0.33 -20.43
N VAL A 101 -16.61 -0.78 -20.36
CA VAL A 101 -15.68 -0.47 -19.27
C VAL A 101 -14.73 0.65 -19.68
N SER A 102 -14.33 1.48 -18.72
CA SER A 102 -13.34 2.54 -18.92
C SER A 102 -12.48 2.63 -17.68
N LEU A 103 -11.17 2.80 -17.87
CA LEU A 103 -10.23 2.91 -16.76
C LEU A 103 -10.34 4.31 -16.13
N THR A 104 -10.34 4.35 -14.80
CA THR A 104 -10.25 5.59 -14.02
C THR A 104 -9.33 5.37 -12.82
N ARG A 105 -8.90 6.46 -12.20
CA ARG A 105 -8.03 6.46 -11.02
C ARG A 105 -8.57 7.37 -9.95
N VAL A 106 -8.25 7.04 -8.70
CA VAL A 106 -8.56 7.89 -7.55
C VAL A 106 -7.59 9.07 -7.51
N ILE A 107 -8.12 10.28 -7.34
CA ILE A 107 -7.33 11.51 -7.17
C ILE A 107 -7.12 11.80 -5.69
N SER A 108 -8.18 11.78 -4.90
CA SER A 108 -8.13 12.16 -3.49
C SER A 108 -9.37 11.70 -2.72
N TYR A 109 -9.29 11.72 -1.39
CA TYR A 109 -10.46 11.56 -0.53
C TYR A 109 -11.35 12.80 -0.61
N VAL A 110 -12.67 12.60 -0.51
CA VAL A 110 -13.62 13.72 -0.45
C VAL A 110 -13.48 14.46 0.88
N GLN A 111 -13.23 13.72 1.96
CA GLN A 111 -12.95 14.26 3.29
C GLN A 111 -11.83 13.43 3.93
N LEU A 112 -10.92 14.07 4.69
CA LEU A 112 -9.74 13.41 5.27
C LEU A 112 -10.09 12.24 6.22
N ASN A 113 -11.27 12.27 6.85
CA ASN A 113 -11.72 11.24 7.78
C ASN A 113 -12.77 10.28 7.18
N ASP A 114 -13.06 10.39 5.88
CA ASP A 114 -14.03 9.52 5.19
C ASP A 114 -13.34 8.74 4.07
N TYR A 115 -12.92 7.52 4.39
CA TYR A 115 -12.24 6.62 3.46
C TYR A 115 -13.19 5.96 2.45
N LYS A 116 -14.51 6.15 2.57
CA LYS A 116 -15.51 5.55 1.67
C LYS A 116 -15.79 6.43 0.46
N LYS A 117 -15.40 7.72 0.51
CA LYS A 117 -15.71 8.67 -0.55
C LYS A 117 -14.43 9.19 -1.21
N LEU A 118 -14.32 8.97 -2.51
CA LEU A 118 -13.13 9.29 -3.29
C LEU A 118 -13.49 10.12 -4.52
N TRP A 119 -12.66 11.11 -4.86
CA TRP A 119 -12.72 11.78 -6.14
C TRP A 119 -12.01 10.94 -7.20
N LEU A 120 -12.62 10.81 -8.37
CA LEU A 120 -12.09 10.06 -9.50
C LEU A 120 -11.62 11.00 -10.61
N ASP A 121 -10.53 10.62 -11.27
CA ASP A 121 -10.06 11.23 -12.52
C ASP A 121 -10.92 10.72 -13.67
N TRP A 122 -12.16 11.21 -13.72
CA TRP A 122 -13.09 10.92 -14.80
C TRP A 122 -13.83 12.20 -15.18
N SER A 123 -13.49 12.71 -16.37
CA SER A 123 -13.89 14.04 -16.82
C SER A 123 -15.40 14.22 -16.97
N LYS A 124 -16.18 13.17 -17.24
CA LYS A 124 -17.62 13.29 -17.53
C LYS A 124 -18.42 12.02 -17.17
N ILE A 125 -18.87 11.90 -15.93
CA ILE A 125 -20.02 11.03 -15.62
C ILE A 125 -21.29 11.83 -15.96
N PRO A 126 -22.15 11.39 -16.90
CA PRO A 126 -23.39 12.08 -17.20
C PRO A 126 -24.26 12.21 -15.94
N VAL A 127 -24.82 13.40 -15.71
CA VAL A 127 -25.72 13.64 -14.57
C VAL A 127 -26.89 12.66 -14.65
N GLY A 128 -27.15 11.93 -13.56
CA GLY A 128 -28.21 10.91 -13.48
C GLY A 128 -27.84 9.51 -13.98
N LYS A 129 -26.62 9.28 -14.50
CA LYS A 129 -26.13 7.94 -14.88
C LYS A 129 -25.02 7.48 -13.95
N ASN A 130 -25.38 6.71 -12.93
CA ASN A 130 -24.42 6.05 -12.05
C ASN A 130 -23.68 4.94 -12.81
N ARG A 131 -22.42 4.70 -12.43
CA ARG A 131 -21.59 3.63 -13.01
C ARG A 131 -21.09 2.71 -11.89
N GLY A 132 -20.99 1.42 -12.17
CA GLY A 132 -20.33 0.49 -11.25
C GLY A 132 -18.82 0.66 -11.30
N LEU A 133 -18.17 0.59 -10.14
CA LEU A 133 -16.72 0.52 -10.02
C LEU A 133 -16.32 -0.93 -9.79
N ILE A 134 -15.29 -1.37 -10.50
CA ILE A 134 -14.76 -2.73 -10.40
C ILE A 134 -13.27 -2.62 -10.14
N TYR A 135 -12.79 -3.36 -9.15
CA TYR A 135 -11.38 -3.49 -8.84
C TYR A 135 -11.03 -4.97 -8.68
N GLN A 136 -10.06 -5.45 -9.45
CA GLN A 136 -9.60 -6.84 -9.42
C GLN A 136 -10.72 -7.89 -9.57
N GLY A 137 -11.74 -7.60 -10.37
CA GLY A 137 -12.88 -8.50 -10.59
C GLY A 137 -13.99 -8.42 -9.54
N TYR A 138 -13.83 -7.58 -8.49
CA TYR A 138 -14.85 -7.35 -7.47
C TYR A 138 -15.50 -5.99 -7.63
N THR A 139 -16.77 -5.88 -7.22
CA THR A 139 -17.46 -4.59 -7.12
C THR A 139 -16.80 -3.75 -6.04
N ALA A 140 -16.19 -2.64 -6.44
CA ALA A 140 -15.52 -1.69 -5.55
C ALA A 140 -16.47 -0.60 -5.04
N GLY A 141 -17.60 -0.39 -5.72
CA GLY A 141 -18.58 0.63 -5.35
C GLY A 141 -19.35 1.20 -6.55
N ILE A 142 -19.86 2.41 -6.38
CA ILE A 142 -20.54 3.16 -7.45
C ILE A 142 -19.88 4.51 -7.67
N ALA A 143 -19.77 4.92 -8.92
CA ALA A 143 -19.36 6.27 -9.30
C ALA A 143 -20.60 7.10 -9.64
N ILE A 144 -20.72 8.25 -8.97
CA ILE A 144 -21.79 9.21 -9.17
C ILE A 144 -21.24 10.57 -9.61
N ASN A 145 -22.05 11.35 -10.33
CA ASN A 145 -21.73 12.75 -10.55
C ASN A 145 -22.18 13.57 -9.34
N LYS A 146 -21.23 14.19 -8.63
CA LYS A 146 -21.48 15.16 -7.58
C LYS A 146 -20.91 16.51 -7.99
N ASN A 147 -21.77 17.50 -8.20
CA ASN A 147 -21.40 18.87 -8.56
C ASN A 147 -20.49 18.96 -9.80
N GLY A 148 -20.72 18.12 -10.81
CA GLY A 148 -19.91 18.10 -12.04
C GLY A 148 -18.61 17.29 -11.95
N ARG A 149 -18.33 16.64 -10.80
CA ARG A 149 -17.16 15.77 -10.60
C ARG A 149 -17.58 14.34 -10.32
N ALA A 150 -16.75 13.39 -10.77
CA ALA A 150 -16.93 11.98 -10.50
C ALA A 150 -16.51 11.63 -9.07
N MET A 151 -17.44 11.11 -8.28
CA MET A 151 -17.22 10.69 -6.90
C MET A 151 -17.54 9.21 -6.75
N ALA A 152 -16.63 8.43 -6.17
CA ALA A 152 -16.85 7.06 -5.76
C ALA A 152 -17.51 7.00 -4.38
N LEU A 153 -18.39 6.01 -4.21
CA LEU A 153 -19.05 5.60 -2.97
C LEU A 153 -18.93 4.09 -2.78
#